data_AF-A0A2J8Q995-F1
#
_entry.id   AF-A0A2J8Q995-F1
#
_cell.length_a   1.000
_cell.length_b   1.000
_cell.length_c   1.000
_cell.angle_alpha   90.00
_cell.angle_beta   90.00
_cell.angle_gamma   90.00
#
_symmetry.space_group_name_H-M   'P 1'
#
loop_
_entity.id
_entity.type
_entity.pdbx_description
1 polymer ?
#
loop_
_entity_poly.entity_id
_entity_poly.type
_entity_poly.pdbx_seq_one_letter_code
_entity_poly.pdbx_strand_id
1 'polypeptide(L)'
;MALLTPQGVKEVFQFQRSQGRERLRRLLNWEEFDEQRDSRRSILLDTLYESIIFAVGKGFPWVEVAQVVKFTEELLRETKVVEPCCILCQTRFSPGAHTAHQGVGMPAEA
;
A
#
# COMPACT_ATOMS: atom_id res chain seq x y z
N MET A 1 4.27 9.55 18.39
CA MET A 1 5.30 9.00 17.46
C MET A 1 4.84 7.61 17.09
N ALA A 2 4.57 7.36 15.80
CA ALA A 2 4.18 6.03 15.32
C ALA A 2 5.34 5.04 15.52
N LEU A 3 5.03 3.85 16.06
CA LEU A 3 6.00 2.78 16.32
C LEU A 3 5.92 1.75 15.18
N LEU A 4 6.23 2.18 13.96
CA LEU A 4 6.34 1.29 12.80
C LEU A 4 7.67 0.53 12.86
N THR A 5 7.71 -0.53 13.66
CA THR A 5 8.84 -1.46 13.74
C THR A 5 8.70 -2.57 12.70
N PRO A 6 9.81 -3.17 12.22
CA PRO A 6 9.76 -4.30 11.30
C PRO A 6 8.90 -5.46 11.86
N GLN A 7 8.99 -5.71 13.17
CA GLN A 7 8.18 -6.70 13.87
C GLN A 7 6.70 -6.34 13.85
N GLY A 8 6.34 -5.08 14.14
CA GLY A 8 4.95 -4.63 14.12
C GLY A 8 4.31 -4.78 12.74
N VAL A 9 5.06 -4.45 11.68
CA VAL A 9 4.57 -4.60 10.29
C VAL A 9 4.46 -6.08 9.89
N LYS A 10 5.37 -6.92 10.36
CA LYS A 10 5.28 -8.37 10.18
C LYS A 10 4.05 -8.97 10.89
N GLU A 11 3.69 -8.46 12.07
CA GLU A 11 2.45 -8.85 12.74
C GLU A 11 1.22 -8.44 11.93
N VAL A 12 1.18 -7.21 11.41
CA VAL A 12 0.09 -6.72 10.53
C VAL A 12 -0.14 -7.65 9.34
N PHE A 13 0.93 -8.13 8.70
CA PHE A 13 0.86 -9.05 7.56
C PHE A 13 0.36 -10.45 7.93
N GLN A 14 0.60 -10.92 9.17
CA GLN A 14 0.15 -12.24 9.62
C GLN A 14 -1.35 -12.30 9.94
N PHE A 15 -2.00 -11.15 10.11
CA PHE A 15 -3.44 -11.08 10.39
C PHE A 15 -4.28 -10.94 9.11
N GLN A 16 -5.54 -11.40 9.17
CA GLN A 16 -6.53 -11.13 8.12
C GLN A 16 -6.76 -9.61 7.98
N ARG A 17 -7.14 -9.15 6.78
CA ARG A 17 -7.23 -7.71 6.41
C ARG A 17 -7.85 -6.83 7.51
N SER A 18 -8.98 -7.22 8.07
CA SER A 18 -9.69 -6.46 9.12
C SER A 18 -8.85 -6.30 10.40
N GLN A 19 -8.28 -7.41 10.88
CA GLN A 19 -7.43 -7.44 12.08
C GLN A 19 -6.07 -6.77 11.84
N GLY A 20 -5.49 -6.96 10.64
CA GLY A 20 -4.26 -6.31 10.23
C GLY A 20 -4.41 -4.79 10.14
N ARG A 21 -5.52 -4.29 9.59
CA ARG A 21 -5.86 -2.86 9.58
C ARG A 21 -5.99 -2.29 10.98
N GLU A 22 -6.67 -2.99 11.89
CA GLU A 22 -6.79 -2.53 13.28
C GLU A 22 -5.41 -2.50 13.97
N ARG A 23 -4.59 -3.53 13.77
CA ARG A 23 -3.22 -3.59 14.30
C ARG A 23 -2.37 -2.44 13.75
N LEU A 24 -2.47 -2.15 12.45
CA LEU A 24 -1.76 -1.05 11.80
C LEU A 24 -2.19 0.31 12.38
N ARG A 25 -3.49 0.53 12.59
CA ARG A 25 -4.01 1.73 13.25
C ARG A 25 -3.38 1.93 14.63
N ARG A 26 -3.29 0.85 15.43
CA ARG A 26 -2.66 0.89 16.77
C ARG A 26 -1.17 1.22 16.69
N LEU A 27 -0.43 0.67 15.72
CA LEU A 27 0.99 0.98 15.52
C LEU A 27 1.24 2.43 15.13
N LEU A 28 0.32 3.00 14.35
CA LEU A 28 0.34 4.41 13.94
C LEU A 28 -0.13 5.36 15.05
N ASN A 29 -0.66 4.83 16.16
CA ASN A 29 -1.26 5.60 17.24
C ASN A 29 -2.33 6.59 16.74
N TRP A 30 -3.12 6.16 15.75
CA TRP A 30 -4.27 6.93 15.28
C TRP A 30 -5.45 6.74 16.25
N GLU A 31 -6.11 7.85 16.60
CA GLU A 31 -7.32 7.83 17.43
C GLU A 31 -8.40 6.91 16.82
N GLU A 32 -9.26 6.34 17.67
CA GLU A 32 -10.47 5.69 17.17
C GLU A 32 -11.27 6.71 16.37
N PHE A 33 -11.53 6.38 15.12
CA PHE A 33 -12.33 7.20 14.24
C PHE A 33 -13.49 6.35 13.74
N ASP A 34 -14.63 6.99 13.57
CA ASP A 34 -15.81 6.34 13.05
C ASP A 34 -15.63 6.20 11.54
N GLU A 35 -15.42 4.98 11.04
CA GLU A 35 -15.11 4.75 9.62
C GLU A 35 -16.21 5.29 8.68
N GLN A 36 -17.45 5.45 9.17
CA GLN A 36 -18.56 6.01 8.40
C GLN A 36 -18.51 7.54 8.34
N ARG A 37 -18.02 8.21 9.40
CA ARG A 37 -17.90 9.68 9.45
C ARG A 37 -16.57 10.19 8.91
N ASP A 38 -15.51 9.40 9.07
CA ASP A 38 -14.14 9.71 8.69
C ASP A 38 -13.67 8.80 7.56
N SER A 39 -14.42 8.79 6.45
CA SER A 39 -14.12 7.98 5.26
C SER A 39 -12.70 8.22 4.76
N ARG A 40 -12.19 9.46 4.88
CA ARG A 40 -10.80 9.81 4.56
C ARG A 40 -9.81 8.97 5.37
N ARG A 41 -9.95 8.87 6.70
CA ARG A 41 -9.02 8.10 7.54
C ARG A 41 -9.10 6.60 7.22
N SER A 42 -10.29 6.10 6.90
CA SER A 42 -10.44 4.70 6.45
C SER A 42 -9.69 4.44 5.14
N ILE A 43 -9.79 5.34 4.15
CA ILE A 43 -9.06 5.26 2.87
C ILE A 43 -7.54 5.32 3.08
N LEU A 44 -7.07 6.22 3.96
CA LEU A 44 -5.63 6.34 4.25
C LEU A 44 -5.09 5.07 4.92
N LEU A 45 -5.84 4.51 5.87
CA LEU A 45 -5.47 3.26 6.54
C LEU A 45 -5.42 2.09 5.55
N ASP A 46 -6.36 2.03 4.61
CA ASP A 46 -6.38 1.02 3.57
C ASP A 46 -5.18 1.16 2.62
N THR A 47 -4.86 2.40 2.21
CA THR A 47 -3.66 2.70 1.40
C THR A 47 -2.37 2.25 2.09
N LEU A 48 -2.25 2.50 3.41
CA LEU A 48 -1.10 2.05 4.19
C LEU A 48 -1.03 0.54 4.33
N TYR A 49 -2.18 -0.14 4.42
CA TYR A 49 -2.23 -1.60 4.45
C TYR A 49 -1.81 -2.18 3.09
N GLU A 50 -2.32 -1.64 1.99
CA GLU A 50 -1.95 -2.08 0.64
C GLU A 50 -0.46 -1.87 0.33
N SER A 51 0.16 -0.80 0.84
CA SER A 51 1.60 -0.59 0.67
C SER A 51 2.45 -1.67 1.37
N ILE A 52 1.98 -2.21 2.51
CA ILE A 52 2.60 -3.37 3.17
C ILE A 52 2.49 -4.60 2.27
N ILE A 53 1.29 -4.91 1.78
CA ILE A 53 1.05 -6.08 0.93
C ILE A 53 1.89 -6.00 -0.35
N PHE A 54 1.94 -4.82 -0.95
CA PHE A 54 2.76 -4.55 -2.14
C PHE A 54 4.25 -4.77 -1.87
N ALA A 55 4.80 -4.16 -0.82
CA ALA A 55 6.23 -4.28 -0.51
C ALA A 55 6.61 -5.73 -0.13
N VAL A 56 5.77 -6.42 0.64
CA VAL A 56 5.99 -7.85 0.94
C VAL A 56 5.90 -8.69 -0.33
N GLY A 57 4.90 -8.45 -1.19
CA GLY A 57 4.74 -9.14 -2.47
C GLY A 57 5.88 -8.92 -3.46
N LYS A 58 6.58 -7.79 -3.36
CA LYS A 58 7.81 -7.49 -4.11
C LYS A 58 9.07 -8.15 -3.52
N GLY A 59 8.99 -8.74 -2.33
CA GLY A 59 10.11 -9.40 -1.66
C GLY A 59 11.03 -8.47 -0.88
N PHE A 60 10.59 -7.25 -0.54
CA PHE A 60 11.39 -6.33 0.28
C PHE A 60 11.61 -6.89 1.70
N PRO A 61 12.78 -6.66 2.31
CA PRO A 61 13.01 -7.02 3.70
C PRO A 61 12.12 -6.17 4.63
N TRP A 62 11.74 -6.74 5.78
CA TRP A 62 10.80 -6.10 6.73
C TRP A 62 11.22 -4.70 7.19
N VAL A 63 12.53 -4.41 7.22
CA VAL A 63 13.06 -3.08 7.51
C VAL A 63 12.65 -2.06 6.45
N GLU A 64 12.76 -2.42 5.17
CA GLU A 64 12.34 -1.56 4.06
C GLU A 64 10.81 -1.45 3.98
N VAL A 65 10.08 -2.55 4.23
CA VAL A 65 8.61 -2.51 4.32
C VAL A 65 8.17 -1.49 5.38
N ALA A 66 8.78 -1.49 6.57
CA ALA A 66 8.48 -0.50 7.60
C ALA A 66 8.80 0.95 7.17
N GLN A 67 9.89 1.16 6.42
CA GLN A 67 10.23 2.46 5.87
C GLN A 67 9.22 2.94 4.82
N VAL A 68 8.76 2.06 3.92
CA VAL A 68 7.73 2.38 2.91
C VAL A 68 6.43 2.84 3.58
N VAL A 69 5.98 2.13 4.62
CA VAL A 69 4.77 2.50 5.37
C VAL A 69 4.94 3.84 6.08
N LYS A 70 6.09 4.05 6.74
CA LYS A 70 6.38 5.30 7.43
C LYS A 70 6.41 6.48 6.45
N PHE A 71 7.08 6.32 5.33
CA PHE A 71 7.16 7.33 4.29
C PHE A 71 5.78 7.64 3.70
N THR A 72 4.98 6.60 3.46
CA THR A 72 3.60 6.76 2.97
C THR A 72 2.74 7.49 4.00
N GLU A 73 2.86 7.19 5.29
CA GLU A 73 2.12 7.89 6.35
C GLU A 73 2.50 9.37 6.44
N GLU A 74 3.80 9.67 6.41
CA GLU A 74 4.32 11.04 6.43
C GLU A 74 3.81 11.84 5.22
N LEU A 75 3.91 11.27 4.01
CA LEU A 75 3.38 11.87 2.79
C LEU A 75 1.87 12.14 2.88
N LEU A 76 1.10 11.17 3.38
CA LEU A 76 -0.36 11.31 3.50
C LEU A 76 -0.76 12.34 4.56
N ARG A 77 0.05 12.51 5.61
CA ARG A 77 -0.16 13.52 6.65
C ARG A 77 0.13 14.93 6.17
N GLU A 78 1.16 15.12 5.36
CA GLU A 78 1.49 16.42 4.75
C GLU A 78 0.54 16.77 3.60
N THR A 79 0.00 15.77 2.91
CA THR A 79 -0.93 15.96 1.80
C THR A 79 -2.33 16.36 2.32
N LYS A 80 -2.57 17.67 2.40
CA LYS A 80 -3.87 18.27 2.79
C LYS A 80 -4.97 18.16 1.70
N VAL A 81 -4.65 17.66 0.51
CA VAL A 81 -5.56 17.56 -0.64
C VAL A 81 -5.41 16.17 -1.26
N VAL A 82 -6.43 15.34 -1.08
CA VAL A 82 -6.41 13.94 -1.53
C VAL A 82 -6.85 13.91 -2.99
N GLU A 83 -5.91 13.80 -3.91
CA GLU A 83 -6.14 13.00 -5.12
C GLU A 83 -5.50 11.63 -4.87
N PRO A 84 -6.23 10.53 -5.07
CA PRO A 84 -5.83 9.21 -4.63
C PRO A 84 -4.53 8.74 -5.29
N CYS A 85 -3.77 7.96 -4.51
CA CYS A 85 -2.47 7.36 -4.80
C CYS A 85 -2.32 6.65 -6.17
N CYS A 86 -3.40 6.44 -6.93
CA CYS A 86 -3.38 5.82 -8.26
C CYS A 86 -2.53 6.57 -9.31
N ILE A 87 -2.30 7.88 -9.16
CA ILE A 87 -1.44 8.64 -10.08
C ILE A 87 0.06 8.53 -9.71
N LEU A 88 0.38 8.39 -8.43
CA LEU A 88 1.76 8.37 -7.95
C LEU A 88 2.43 6.99 -8.07
N CYS A 89 1.67 5.88 -7.98
CA CYS A 89 2.25 4.55 -8.24
C CYS A 89 2.55 4.29 -9.73
N GLN A 90 1.81 4.87 -10.67
CA GLN A 90 2.06 4.64 -12.11
C GLN A 90 3.30 5.37 -12.65
N THR A 91 3.72 6.48 -12.03
CA THR A 91 4.75 7.35 -12.62
C THR A 91 6.18 7.03 -12.12
N ARG A 92 6.34 6.28 -11.03
CA ARG A 92 7.67 6.06 -10.41
C ARG A 92 8.10 4.60 -10.25
N PHE A 93 7.26 3.63 -10.61
CA PHE A 93 7.56 2.20 -10.42
C PHE A 93 7.17 1.29 -11.60
N SER A 94 7.43 1.76 -12.83
CA SER A 94 7.52 0.89 -14.01
C SER A 94 9.00 0.62 -14.32
N PRO A 95 9.63 -0.44 -13.79
CA PRO A 95 10.79 -1.02 -14.46
C PRO A 95 10.28 -1.77 -15.69
N GLY A 96 10.86 -1.46 -16.85
CA GLY A 96 10.35 -1.89 -18.15
C GLY A 96 10.12 -3.39 -18.29
N ALA A 97 9.03 -3.73 -19.01
CA ALA A 97 8.94 -4.92 -19.84
C ALA A 97 8.91 -4.40 -21.28
N HIS A 98 10.08 -4.27 -21.92
CA HIS A 98 10.62 -5.26 -22.84
C HIS A 98 9.61 -5.69 -23.91
N THR A 99 9.79 -5.07 -25.08
CA THR A 99 9.49 -5.55 -26.42
C THR A 99 9.31 -7.07 -26.51
N ALA A 100 8.10 -7.52 -26.84
CA ALA A 100 7.88 -8.81 -27.46
C ALA A 100 7.00 -8.60 -28.69
N HIS A 101 7.71 -8.45 -29.81
CA HIS A 101 7.21 -8.57 -31.16
C HIS A 101 6.61 -9.98 -31.32
N GLN A 102 5.31 -10.10 -31.57
CA GLN A 102 4.79 -11.31 -32.21
C GLN A 102 3.56 -10.99 -33.04
N GLY A 103 3.80 -10.72 -34.32
CA GLY A 103 2.80 -10.96 -35.34
C GLY A 103 2.66 -12.46 -35.56
N VAL A 104 1.43 -12.95 -35.56
CA VAL A 104 0.94 -13.96 -36.50
C VAL A 104 -0.55 -13.65 -36.71
N GLY A 105 -0.85 -13.01 -37.83
CA GLY A 105 -2.21 -12.91 -38.34
C GLY A 105 -2.50 -14.12 -39.24
N MET A 106 -3.67 -14.73 -39.00
CA MET A 106 -4.38 -15.73 -39.83
C MET A 106 -3.81 -17.16 -39.83
N PRO A 107 -4.65 -18.21 -40.02
CA PRO A 107 -5.91 -18.20 -40.77
C PRO A 107 -7.13 -18.94 -40.14
N ALA A 108 -8.27 -18.69 -40.81
CA ALA A 108 -9.45 -19.54 -41.05
C ALA A 108 -10.22 -20.14 -39.84
N GLU A 109 -11.54 -19.91 -39.79
CA GLU A 109 -12.58 -20.91 -40.07
C GLU A 109 -13.98 -20.34 -39.73
N ALA A 110 -14.96 -20.71 -40.57
CA ALA A 110 -16.42 -20.47 -40.55
C ALA A 110 -16.96 -19.24 -41.30
#